data_AF-A0A348NXI3-F1
#
_entry.id   AF-A0A348NXI3-F1
#
_cell.length_a   1.000
_cell.length_b   1.000
_cell.length_c   1.000
_cell.angle_alpha   90.00
_cell.angle_beta   90.00
_cell.angle_gamma   90.00
#
_symmetry.space_group_name_H-M   'P 1'
#
loop_
_entity.id
_entity.type
_entity.pdbx_description
1 polymer ?
#
loop_
_entity_poly.entity_id
_entity_poly.type
_entity_poly.pdbx_seq_one_letter_code
_entity_poly.pdbx_strand_id
1 'polypeptide(L)'
;MKKRLDHAYNPPRKIPKIDSVLSSVVSSSPEFGKLGVIMAILNAWKETLGEKLSGVTKIIKYENSVLYVKVTSSAWRNEFYHIEDEIKSNLRARLGKIKITKIMFV
;
A
#
# COMPACT_ATOMS: atom_id res chain seq x y z
N MET A 1 -35.36 -2.84 57.90
CA MET A 1 -35.20 -1.85 56.81
C MET A 1 -33.71 -1.78 56.43
N LYS A 2 -33.29 -2.42 55.33
CA LYS A 2 -31.94 -2.28 54.75
C LYS A 2 -32.06 -2.45 53.23
N LYS A 3 -32.14 -1.34 52.49
CA LYS A 3 -31.93 -1.35 51.03
C LYS A 3 -30.44 -1.58 50.81
N ARG A 4 -30.04 -2.79 50.37
CA ARG A 4 -28.73 -2.97 49.76
C ARG A 4 -28.84 -2.40 48.35
N LEU A 5 -27.96 -1.46 48.02
CA LEU A 5 -27.82 -0.94 46.67
C LEU A 5 -27.32 -2.09 45.79
N ASP A 6 -28.17 -2.57 44.89
CA ASP A 6 -27.81 -3.50 43.84
C ASP A 6 -26.93 -2.74 42.85
N HIS A 7 -25.63 -2.65 43.12
CA HIS A 7 -24.68 -2.17 42.13
C HIS A 7 -24.67 -3.22 41.02
N ALA A 8 -25.39 -2.93 39.93
CA ALA A 8 -25.52 -3.85 38.80
C ALA A 8 -24.13 -4.28 38.36
N TYR A 9 -23.81 -5.56 38.54
CA TYR A 9 -22.57 -6.14 38.07
C TYR A 9 -22.48 -5.93 36.56
N ASN A 10 -21.59 -5.03 36.13
CA ASN A 10 -21.28 -4.85 34.73
C ASN A 10 -20.09 -5.73 34.38
N PRO A 11 -20.28 -6.85 33.66
CA PRO A 11 -19.16 -7.71 33.30
C PRO A 11 -18.13 -6.94 32.48
N PRO A 12 -16.83 -7.25 32.64
CA PRO A 12 -15.79 -6.60 31.85
C PRO A 12 -16.05 -6.81 30.36
N ARG A 13 -16.02 -5.71 29.58
CA ARG A 13 -16.18 -5.78 28.13
C ARG A 13 -15.10 -6.68 27.54
N LYS A 14 -15.49 -7.67 26.74
CA LYS A 14 -14.55 -8.49 25.97
C LYS A 14 -13.80 -7.59 25.00
N ILE A 15 -12.48 -7.55 25.12
CA ILE A 15 -11.62 -6.81 24.19
C ILE A 15 -11.52 -7.64 22.90
N PRO A 16 -11.94 -7.11 21.74
CA PRO A 16 -11.84 -7.82 20.48
C PRO A 16 -10.36 -8.04 20.10
N LYS A 17 -10.10 -9.12 19.34
CA LYS A 17 -8.75 -9.40 18.82
C LYS A 17 -8.34 -8.32 17.83
N ILE A 18 -7.06 -7.95 17.82
CA ILE A 18 -6.55 -6.88 16.95
C ILE A 18 -6.81 -7.15 15.46
N ASP A 19 -6.69 -8.40 15.01
CA ASP A 19 -6.98 -8.79 13.62
C ASP A 19 -8.45 -8.55 13.22
N SER A 20 -9.37 -8.78 14.15
CA SER A 20 -10.80 -8.55 13.92
C SER A 20 -11.13 -7.06 13.83
N VAL A 21 -10.41 -6.23 14.58
CA VAL A 21 -10.54 -4.77 14.50
C VAL A 21 -9.93 -4.25 13.20
N LEU A 22 -8.71 -4.69 12.86
CA LEU A 22 -8.02 -4.27 11.64
C LEU A 22 -8.81 -4.66 10.38
N SER A 23 -9.31 -5.89 10.31
CA SER A 23 -10.15 -6.33 9.19
C SER A 23 -11.43 -5.51 9.08
N SER A 24 -12.07 -5.16 10.19
CA SER A 24 -13.24 -4.29 10.18
C SER A 24 -12.93 -2.88 9.67
N VAL A 25 -11.77 -2.32 10.04
CA VAL A 25 -11.32 -0.99 9.59
C VAL A 25 -10.95 -1.01 8.11
N VAL A 26 -10.17 -1.99 7.65
CA VAL A 26 -9.80 -2.11 6.22
C VAL A 26 -11.04 -2.31 5.35
N SER A 27 -12.03 -3.07 5.85
CA SER A 27 -13.28 -3.32 5.14
C SER A 27 -14.28 -2.16 5.23
N SER A 28 -14.06 -1.20 6.15
CA SER A 28 -14.96 -0.06 6.37
C SER A 28 -14.95 0.95 5.21
N SER A 29 -13.88 0.99 4.41
CA SER A 29 -13.81 1.87 3.24
C SER A 29 -12.91 1.30 2.14
N PRO A 30 -13.34 1.35 0.85
CA PRO A 30 -12.50 1.02 -0.30
C PRO A 30 -11.18 1.82 -0.35
N GLU A 31 -11.14 3.02 0.23
CA GLU A 31 -9.94 3.86 0.27
C GLU A 31 -8.81 3.21 1.08
N PHE A 32 -9.12 2.50 2.17
CA PHE A 32 -8.10 1.79 2.95
C PHE A 32 -7.50 0.60 2.18
N GLY A 33 -8.31 -0.10 1.39
CA GLY A 33 -7.82 -1.13 0.48
C GLY A 33 -6.86 -0.56 -0.57
N LYS A 34 -7.19 0.59 -1.16
CA LYS A 34 -6.30 1.29 -2.10
C LYS A 34 -4.99 1.72 -1.44
N LEU A 35 -5.02 2.22 -0.21
CA LEU A 35 -3.82 2.60 0.54
C LEU A 35 -2.89 1.41 0.74
N GLY A 36 -3.42 0.25 1.14
CA GLY A 36 -2.62 -0.98 1.30
C GLY A 36 -1.93 -1.39 -0.01
N VAL A 37 -2.64 -1.29 -1.14
CA VAL A 37 -2.07 -1.55 -2.48
C VAL A 37 -0.93 -0.56 -2.79
N ILE A 38 -1.13 0.74 -2.55
CA ILE A 38 -0.10 1.76 -2.81
C ILE A 38 1.13 1.53 -1.92
N MET A 39 0.95 1.19 -0.65
CA MET A 39 2.07 0.88 0.25
C MET A 39 2.87 -0.34 -0.21
N ALA A 40 2.19 -1.40 -0.64
CA ALA A 40 2.85 -2.58 -1.19
C ALA A 40 3.68 -2.23 -2.44
N ILE A 41 3.12 -1.40 -3.34
CA ILE A 41 3.83 -0.93 -4.54
C ILE A 41 5.04 -0.07 -4.16
N LEU A 42 4.92 0.86 -3.19
CA LEU A 42 6.03 1.70 -2.74
C LEU A 42 7.21 0.87 -2.22
N ASN A 43 6.93 -0.14 -1.40
CA ASN A 43 7.96 -1.02 -0.86
C ASN A 43 8.63 -1.83 -1.98
N ALA A 44 7.84 -2.49 -2.83
CA ALA A 44 8.38 -3.26 -3.95
C ALA A 44 9.16 -2.40 -4.94
N TRP A 45 8.76 -1.14 -5.14
CA TRP A 45 9.47 -0.17 -5.99
C TRP A 45 10.86 0.14 -5.44
N LYS A 46 10.96 0.47 -4.14
CA LYS A 46 12.25 0.72 -3.48
C LYS A 46 13.17 -0.50 -3.54
N GLU A 47 12.63 -1.69 -3.30
CA GLU A 47 13.39 -2.94 -3.37
C GLU A 47 13.84 -3.30 -4.79
N THR A 48 13.05 -2.96 -5.81
CA THR A 48 13.35 -3.24 -7.21
C THR A 48 14.45 -2.33 -7.75
N LEU A 49 14.40 -1.04 -7.40
CA LEU A 49 15.33 -0.04 -7.92
C LEU A 49 16.59 0.16 -7.07
N GLY A 50 16.51 -0.14 -5.78
CA GLY A 50 17.51 0.27 -4.80
C GLY A 50 17.48 1.78 -4.52
N GLU A 51 18.25 2.19 -3.50
CA GLU A 51 18.14 3.55 -2.93
C GLU A 51 18.43 4.65 -3.96
N LYS A 52 19.49 4.50 -4.76
CA LYS A 52 19.93 5.52 -5.72
C LYS A 52 18.87 5.82 -6.78
N LEU A 53 18.32 4.79 -7.41
CA LEU A 53 17.33 4.96 -8.48
C LEU A 53 15.95 5.31 -7.91
N SER A 54 15.58 4.78 -6.73
CA SER A 54 14.34 5.17 -6.07
C SER A 54 14.32 6.67 -5.73
N GLY A 55 15.47 7.25 -5.36
CA GLY A 55 15.60 8.67 -5.00
C GLY A 55 15.35 9.67 -6.14
N VAL A 56 15.44 9.23 -7.41
CA VAL A 56 15.13 10.06 -8.58
C VAL A 56 13.71 9.85 -9.11
N THR A 57 12.89 9.09 -8.38
CA THR A 57 11.51 8.75 -8.74
C THR A 57 10.53 9.04 -7.60
N LYS A 58 9.28 9.34 -7.94
CA LYS A 58 8.19 9.44 -6.98
C LYS A 58 6.93 8.81 -7.56
N ILE A 59 6.40 7.78 -6.91
CA ILE A 59 5.10 7.20 -7.27
C ILE A 59 4.02 8.25 -6.99
N ILE A 60 3.25 8.57 -8.02
CA ILE A 60 2.15 9.55 -7.97
C ILE A 60 0.84 8.83 -7.62
N LYS A 61 0.53 7.77 -8.37
CA LYS A 61 -0.69 6.99 -8.24
C LYS A 61 -0.59 5.66 -8.96
N TYR A 62 -1.52 4.77 -8.63
CA TYR A 62 -1.75 3.50 -9.32
C TYR A 62 -3.25 3.35 -9.60
N GLU A 63 -3.61 3.26 -10.88
CA GLU A 63 -5.00 3.13 -11.34
C GLU A 63 -5.04 2.33 -12.64
N ASN A 64 -6.08 1.52 -12.85
CA ASN A 64 -6.27 0.75 -14.08
C ASN A 64 -5.03 -0.09 -14.49
N SER A 65 -4.33 -0.67 -13.50
CA SER A 65 -3.07 -1.41 -13.69
C SER A 65 -1.89 -0.59 -14.26
N VAL A 66 -2.01 0.74 -14.29
CA VAL A 66 -0.97 1.67 -14.70
C VAL A 66 -0.35 2.33 -13.47
N LEU A 67 0.97 2.24 -13.35
CA LEU A 67 1.73 2.93 -12.32
C LEU A 67 2.25 4.26 -12.87
N TYR A 68 1.92 5.36 -12.22
CA TYR A 68 2.37 6.70 -12.61
C TYR A 68 3.55 7.11 -11.73
N VAL A 69 4.67 7.40 -12.35
CA VAL A 69 5.93 7.70 -11.67
C VAL A 69 6.46 9.03 -12.17
N LYS A 70 6.60 9.98 -11.25
CA LYS A 70 7.31 11.23 -11.52
C LYS A 70 8.81 10.96 -11.54
N VAL A 71 9.52 11.48 -12.53
CA VAL A 71 10.98 11.39 -12.62
C VAL A 71 11.58 12.80 -12.54
N THR A 72 12.79 12.92 -11.99
CA THR A 72 13.43 14.23 -11.78
C THR A 72 13.87 14.94 -13.06
N SER A 73 14.15 14.22 -14.15
CA SER A 73 14.58 14.80 -15.43
C SER A 73 14.21 13.95 -16.65
N SER A 74 14.29 14.56 -17.83
CA SER A 74 14.10 13.86 -19.12
C SER A 74 15.19 12.83 -19.40
N ALA A 75 16.43 13.06 -18.97
CA ALA A 75 17.51 12.09 -19.08
C ALA A 75 17.16 10.82 -18.30
N TRP A 76 16.78 10.95 -17.03
CA TRP A 76 16.33 9.81 -16.23
C TRP A 76 15.11 9.12 -16.82
N ARG A 77 14.17 9.88 -17.41
CA ARG A 77 13.01 9.29 -18.08
C ARG A 77 13.44 8.34 -19.21
N ASN A 78 14.42 8.72 -20.02
CA ASN A 78 14.96 7.87 -21.10
C ASN A 78 15.63 6.62 -20.54
N GLU A 79 16.45 6.75 -19.49
CA GLU A 79 17.06 5.60 -18.81
C GLU A 79 16.00 4.62 -18.30
N PHE A 80 14.97 5.12 -17.62
CA PHE A 80 13.88 4.30 -17.10
C PHE A 80 13.05 3.63 -18.20
N TYR A 81 12.88 4.27 -19.37
CA TYR A 81 12.26 3.61 -20.52
C TYR A 81 13.09 2.43 -21.03
N HIS A 82 14.43 2.53 -21.00
CA HIS A 82 15.32 1.45 -21.43
C HIS A 82 15.23 0.22 -20.52
N ILE A 83 15.04 0.43 -19.21
CA ILE A 83 14.96 -0.65 -18.21
C ILE A 83 13.51 -0.98 -17.78
N GLU A 84 12.49 -0.44 -18.45
CA GLU A 84 11.09 -0.56 -18.02
C GLU A 84 10.65 -2.03 -17.91
N ASP A 85 11.03 -2.87 -18.87
CA ASP A 85 10.64 -4.27 -18.90
C ASP A 85 11.26 -5.08 -17.74
N GLU A 86 12.50 -4.79 -17.38
CA GLU A 86 13.17 -5.38 -16.21
C GLU A 86 12.45 -4.97 -14.92
N ILE A 87 12.14 -3.68 -14.77
CA ILE A 87 11.40 -3.17 -13.61
C ILE A 87 10.03 -3.84 -13.50
N LYS A 88 9.28 -3.94 -14.60
CA LYS A 88 7.96 -4.61 -14.61
C LYS A 88 8.08 -6.08 -14.24
N SER A 89 9.11 -6.78 -14.71
CA SER A 89 9.35 -8.19 -14.36
C SER A 89 9.59 -8.35 -12.86
N ASN A 90 10.49 -7.56 -12.29
CA ASN A 90 10.83 -7.58 -10.87
C ASN A 90 9.64 -7.21 -9.98
N LEU A 91 8.86 -6.19 -10.36
CA LEU A 91 7.66 -5.81 -9.63
C LEU A 91 6.60 -6.93 -9.63
N ARG A 92 6.38 -7.61 -10.75
CA ARG A 92 5.43 -8.72 -10.84
C ARG A 92 5.84 -9.89 -9.94
N ALA A 93 7.14 -10.21 -9.89
CA ALA A 93 7.65 -11.24 -9.00
C ALA A 93 7.40 -10.92 -7.51
N ARG A 94 7.47 -9.64 -7.12
CA ARG A 94 7.30 -9.20 -5.73
C ARG A 94 5.84 -8.99 -5.31
N LEU A 95 5.02 -8.46 -6.21
CA LEU A 95 3.68 -7.96 -5.87
C LEU A 95 2.56 -9.02 -6.01
N GLY A 96 2.88 -10.18 -6.58
CA GLY A 96 1.96 -11.31 -6.71
C GLY A 96 0.68 -10.95 -7.46
N LYS A 97 -0.42 -10.73 -6.72
CA LYS A 97 -1.76 -10.47 -7.30
C LYS A 97 -1.94 -9.05 -7.84
N ILE A 98 -1.11 -8.07 -7.41
CA ILE A 98 -1.22 -6.69 -7.90
C ILE A 98 -0.59 -6.60 -9.29
N LYS A 99 -1.41 -6.28 -10.30
CA LYS A 99 -0.99 -6.32 -11.70
C LYS A 99 -0.54 -4.95 -12.20
N ILE A 100 0.74 -4.83 -12.54
CA ILE A 100 1.29 -3.66 -13.24
C ILE A 100 1.50 -4.02 -14.73
N THR A 101 0.69 -3.43 -15.60
CA THR A 101 0.75 -3.64 -17.06
C THR A 101 1.60 -2.59 -17.75
N LYS A 102 1.61 -1.35 -17.23
CA LYS A 102 2.32 -0.22 -17.80
C LYS A 102 2.88 0.67 -16.71
N ILE A 103 4.06 1.25 -16.96
CA ILE A 103 4.61 2.33 -16.13
C ILE A 103 4.61 3.60 -16.98
N MET A 104 4.03 4.68 -16.46
CA MET A 104 4.00 6.00 -17.09
C MET A 104 4.99 6.89 -16.37
N PHE A 105 6.13 7.18 -17.01
CA PHE A 105 7.12 8.12 -16.50
C PHE A 105 6.77 9.55 -16.93
N VAL A 106 6.44 10.39 -15.96
CA VAL A 106 6.00 11.80 -16.12
C VAL A 106 7.04 12.75 -15.56
#